data_AF-A0A2E3DNF5-F1
#
_entry.id   AF-A0A2E3DNF5-F1
#
_cell.length_a   1.000
_cell.length_b   1.000
_cell.length_c   1.000
_cell.angle_alpha   90.00
_cell.angle_beta   90.00
_cell.angle_gamma   90.00
#
_symmetry.space_group_name_H-M   'P 1'
#
loop_
_entity.id
_entity.type
_entity.pdbx_description
1 polymer ?
#
loop_
_entity_poly.entity_id
_entity_poly.type
_entity_poly.pdbx_seq_one_letter_code
_entity_poly.pdbx_strand_id
1 'polypeptide(L)'
;MAEAKRTLGSSIEWICDNIKNEFKQALGGAPNSQFVIDPDGKIINASSWSNPTGLRETLAGLVGEVSPPTTVEELGLKQLPPPRLAATGVMVRPQMPGPMRAIVVKPQPSLSPYYVKLRAEIGSGFMQDGLGWMYIGFHLDPLLGVHWNNLAPPLQFRIKTPAGLCVASSQGKAPVLKEEADADPREFLLGLEWDSKILSRTEFADAELILEVDYYACHNDGWCRPFQQRYHIQLMPDRNGGSVRSRGRPGGGGFRNR
;
A
#
# COMPACT_ATOMS: atom_id res chain seq x y z
N MET A 1 -10.45 9.53 -14.05
CA MET A 1 -10.78 10.70 -14.91
C MET A 1 -11.94 11.52 -14.35
N ALA A 2 -13.19 11.02 -14.34
CA ALA A 2 -14.34 11.75 -13.80
C ALA A 2 -14.17 12.16 -12.33
N GLU A 3 -13.57 11.28 -11.53
CA GLU A 3 -13.33 11.52 -10.10
C GLU A 3 -12.33 12.66 -9.84
N ALA A 4 -11.23 12.74 -10.61
CA ALA A 4 -10.26 13.83 -10.48
C ALA A 4 -10.87 15.19 -10.86
N LYS A 5 -11.68 15.23 -11.93
CA LYS A 5 -12.42 16.45 -12.31
C LYS A 5 -13.47 16.85 -11.27
N ARG A 6 -14.22 15.89 -10.73
CA ARG A 6 -15.21 16.10 -9.66
C ARG A 6 -14.56 16.66 -8.38
N THR A 7 -13.45 16.05 -7.99
CA THR A 7 -12.78 16.27 -6.70
C THR A 7 -11.88 17.50 -6.74
N LEU A 8 -11.07 17.68 -7.79
CA LEU A 8 -10.10 18.78 -7.89
C LEU A 8 -10.62 19.98 -8.68
N GLY A 9 -11.69 19.83 -9.46
CA GLY A 9 -12.18 20.89 -10.35
C GLY A 9 -11.26 21.19 -11.54
N SER A 10 -10.25 20.33 -11.78
CA SER A 10 -9.23 20.55 -12.80
C SER A 10 -9.76 20.37 -14.22
N SER A 11 -9.31 21.22 -15.14
CA SER A 11 -9.47 21.06 -16.60
C SER A 11 -8.36 20.20 -17.22
N ILE A 12 -7.30 19.88 -16.46
CA ILE A 12 -6.21 19.01 -16.92
C ILE A 12 -6.74 17.59 -17.04
N GLU A 13 -6.44 16.93 -18.15
CA GLU A 13 -6.77 15.54 -18.35
C GLU A 13 -5.83 14.64 -17.54
N TRP A 14 -6.41 13.84 -16.62
CA TRP A 14 -5.66 12.97 -15.72
C TRP A 14 -5.69 11.54 -16.22
N ILE A 15 -4.57 11.08 -16.78
CA ILE A 15 -4.36 9.67 -17.10
C ILE A 15 -3.91 8.95 -15.84
N CYS A 16 -4.63 7.90 -15.48
CA CYS A 16 -4.23 6.97 -14.43
C CYS A 16 -3.90 5.64 -15.09
N ASP A 17 -2.86 4.98 -14.61
CA ASP A 17 -2.59 3.59 -14.98
C ASP A 17 -3.78 2.70 -14.58
N ASN A 18 -3.93 1.58 -15.28
CA ASN A 18 -4.94 0.59 -14.94
C ASN A 18 -4.49 -0.26 -13.74
N ILE A 19 -5.42 -1.06 -13.19
CA ILE A 19 -5.14 -1.89 -12.00
C ILE A 19 -4.06 -2.96 -12.26
N LYS A 20 -3.77 -3.27 -13.53
CA LYS A 20 -2.73 -4.21 -13.93
C LYS A 20 -1.34 -3.57 -13.98
N ASN A 21 -1.25 -2.25 -13.82
CA ASN A 21 -0.01 -1.48 -13.86
C ASN A 21 0.75 -1.63 -15.20
N GLU A 22 0.03 -1.74 -16.32
CA GLU A 22 0.63 -1.99 -17.63
C GLU A 22 1.46 -0.79 -18.11
N PHE A 23 0.99 0.44 -17.87
CA PHE A 23 1.72 1.64 -18.28
C PHE A 23 2.99 1.83 -17.46
N LYS A 24 2.91 1.64 -16.14
CA LYS A 24 4.07 1.61 -15.25
C LYS A 24 5.12 0.60 -15.71
N GLN A 25 4.68 -0.61 -16.09
CA GLN A 25 5.58 -1.65 -16.57
C GLN A 25 6.22 -1.29 -17.90
N ALA A 26 5.46 -0.73 -18.84
CA ALA A 26 5.97 -0.26 -20.13
C ALA A 26 7.03 0.83 -19.97
N LEU A 27 6.90 1.69 -18.96
CA LEU A 27 7.87 2.75 -18.63
C LEU A 27 9.03 2.29 -17.70
N GLY A 28 9.22 0.98 -17.52
CA GLY A 28 10.35 0.42 -16.77
C GLY A 28 10.19 0.42 -15.24
N GLY A 29 9.02 0.80 -14.72
CA GLY A 29 8.68 0.67 -13.30
C GLY A 29 9.49 1.57 -12.35
N ALA A 30 10.13 2.61 -12.88
CA ALA A 30 10.97 3.50 -12.09
C ALA A 30 10.11 4.45 -11.22
N PRO A 31 10.42 4.57 -9.92
CA PRO A 31 9.63 5.39 -9.00
C PRO A 31 9.84 6.87 -9.26
N ASN A 32 8.74 7.64 -9.29
CA ASN A 32 8.76 9.11 -9.48
C ASN A 32 9.47 9.59 -10.74
N SER A 33 9.60 8.75 -11.76
CA SER A 33 10.19 9.13 -13.04
C SER A 33 9.25 10.06 -13.81
N GLN A 34 9.85 10.91 -14.63
CA GLN A 34 9.15 11.93 -15.39
C GLN A 34 9.41 11.68 -16.88
N PHE A 35 8.34 11.72 -17.67
CA PHE A 35 8.40 11.52 -19.11
C PHE A 35 7.65 12.65 -19.81
N VAL A 36 8.20 13.16 -20.90
CA VAL A 36 7.49 14.00 -21.86
C VAL A 36 7.28 13.17 -23.11
N ILE A 37 6.01 13.03 -23.52
CA ILE A 37 5.58 12.21 -24.64
C ILE A 37 4.92 13.14 -25.66
N ASP A 38 5.33 13.02 -26.93
CA ASP A 38 4.76 13.81 -28.03
C ASP A 38 3.42 13.23 -28.52
N PRO A 39 2.69 13.91 -29.42
CA PRO A 39 1.41 13.42 -29.95
C PRO A 39 1.49 12.08 -30.71
N ASP A 40 2.66 11.70 -31.23
CA ASP A 40 2.90 10.42 -31.90
C ASP A 40 3.20 9.29 -30.90
N GLY A 41 3.22 9.59 -29.59
CA GLY A 41 3.48 8.64 -28.52
C GLY A 41 4.96 8.39 -28.25
N LYS A 42 5.86 9.21 -28.79
CA LYS A 42 7.31 9.07 -28.59
C LYS A 42 7.76 9.80 -27.33
N ILE A 43 8.60 9.13 -26.54
CA ILE A 43 9.28 9.76 -25.41
C ILE A 43 10.36 10.71 -25.94
N ILE A 44 10.18 12.01 -25.73
CA ILE A 44 11.12 13.06 -26.17
C ILE A 44 12.01 13.57 -25.03
N ASN A 45 11.61 13.34 -23.78
CA ASN A 45 12.44 13.55 -22.61
C ASN A 45 12.09 12.52 -21.53
N ALA A 46 13.09 12.01 -20.82
CA ALA A 46 12.92 11.15 -19.67
C ALA A 46 13.90 11.55 -18.57
N SER A 47 13.38 11.65 -17.34
CA SER A 47 14.17 11.88 -16.13
C SER A 47 13.89 10.78 -15.12
N SER A 48 14.96 10.24 -14.52
CA SER A 48 14.86 9.14 -13.55
C SER A 48 14.13 9.54 -12.25
N TRP A 49 14.08 10.85 -11.96
CA TRP A 49 13.35 11.42 -10.84
C TRP A 49 12.73 12.78 -11.23
N SER A 50 11.57 13.09 -10.66
CA SER A 50 10.86 14.36 -10.90
C SER A 50 11.77 15.57 -10.68
N ASN A 51 11.91 16.41 -11.71
CA ASN A 51 12.64 17.66 -11.69
C ASN A 51 11.75 18.76 -12.29
N PRO A 52 11.01 19.53 -11.46
CA PRO A 52 10.09 20.55 -11.95
C PRO A 52 10.77 21.65 -12.77
N THR A 53 11.97 22.07 -12.39
CA THR A 53 12.73 23.11 -13.11
C THR A 53 13.15 22.61 -14.49
N GLY A 54 13.78 21.43 -14.54
CA GLY A 54 14.21 20.84 -15.82
C GLY A 54 13.03 20.49 -16.73
N LEU A 55 11.88 20.11 -16.17
CA LEU A 55 10.65 19.93 -16.95
C LEU A 55 10.20 21.23 -17.59
N ARG A 56 10.19 22.33 -16.84
CA ARG A 56 9.78 23.64 -17.35
C ARG A 56 10.69 24.09 -18.50
N GLU A 57 12.01 23.97 -18.34
CA GLU A 57 12.98 24.27 -19.39
C GLU A 57 12.77 23.40 -20.64
N THR A 58 12.53 22.10 -20.45
CA THR A 58 12.24 21.17 -21.54
C THR A 58 10.98 21.57 -22.30
N LEU A 59 9.90 21.86 -21.57
CA LEU A 59 8.62 22.27 -22.18
C LEU A 59 8.77 23.61 -22.90
N ALA A 60 9.45 24.59 -22.31
CA ALA A 60 9.70 25.88 -22.93
C ALA A 60 10.49 25.75 -24.25
N GLY A 61 11.47 24.85 -24.30
CA GLY A 61 12.21 24.55 -25.53
C GLY A 61 11.36 23.90 -26.63
N LEU A 62 10.26 23.23 -26.27
CA LEU A 62 9.37 22.52 -27.21
C LEU A 62 8.20 23.38 -27.69
N VAL A 63 7.58 24.16 -26.80
CA VAL A 63 6.33 24.90 -27.09
C VAL A 63 6.46 26.41 -26.90
N GLY A 64 7.64 26.90 -26.52
CA GLY A 64 7.91 28.30 -26.21
C GLY A 64 7.75 28.63 -24.72
N GLU A 65 8.38 29.74 -24.30
CA GLU A 65 8.26 30.27 -22.95
C GLU A 65 6.82 30.71 -22.65
N VAL A 66 6.32 30.36 -21.47
CA VAL A 66 5.03 30.82 -20.97
C VAL A 66 5.26 32.04 -20.08
N SER A 67 4.75 33.21 -20.50
CA SER A 67 4.88 34.46 -19.74
C SER A 67 3.54 35.20 -19.67
N PRO A 68 2.99 35.44 -18.46
CA PRO A 68 3.49 34.96 -17.17
C PRO A 68 3.24 33.44 -16.99
N PRO A 69 4.11 32.72 -16.25
CA PRO A 69 3.90 31.31 -15.97
C PRO A 69 2.69 31.11 -15.04
N THR A 70 1.86 30.10 -15.33
CA THR A 70 0.71 29.76 -14.48
C THR A 70 1.15 29.38 -13.07
N THR A 71 0.56 30.01 -12.06
CA THR A 71 0.80 29.72 -10.64
C THR A 71 -0.13 28.62 -10.13
N VAL A 72 0.18 28.02 -8.96
CA VAL A 72 -0.67 26.96 -8.39
C VAL A 72 -2.05 27.51 -8.02
N GLU A 73 -2.07 28.76 -7.58
CA GLU A 73 -3.27 29.52 -7.20
C GLU A 73 -4.17 29.77 -8.42
N GLU A 74 -3.58 30.02 -9.59
CA GLU A 74 -4.30 30.23 -10.86
C GLU A 74 -4.91 28.95 -11.43
N LEU A 75 -4.45 27.76 -11.01
CA LEU A 75 -5.06 26.50 -11.45
C LEU A 75 -6.51 26.36 -10.97
N GLY A 76 -6.96 27.19 -10.02
CA GLY A 76 -8.33 27.19 -9.51
C GLY A 76 -8.76 25.85 -8.91
N LEU A 77 -7.79 25.04 -8.48
CA LEU A 77 -8.07 23.72 -7.92
C LEU A 77 -8.80 23.87 -6.60
N LYS A 78 -9.82 23.04 -6.38
CA LYS A 78 -10.48 22.98 -5.08
C LYS A 78 -9.45 22.57 -4.02
N GLN A 79 -9.20 23.46 -3.06
CA GLN A 79 -8.46 23.08 -1.87
C GLN A 79 -9.32 22.12 -1.06
N LEU A 80 -8.90 20.87 -1.01
CA LEU A 80 -9.54 19.88 -0.15
C LEU A 80 -9.03 20.11 1.26
N PRO A 81 -9.91 20.17 2.28
CA PRO A 81 -9.44 20.18 3.65
C PRO A 81 -8.58 18.93 3.90
N PRO A 82 -7.56 19.01 4.78
CA PRO A 82 -6.85 17.82 5.20
C PRO A 82 -7.89 16.78 5.66
N PRO A 83 -7.73 15.50 5.30
CA PRO A 83 -8.67 14.47 5.71
C PRO A 83 -8.90 14.57 7.23
N ARG A 84 -10.16 14.51 7.67
CA ARG A 84 -10.43 14.31 9.10
C ARG A 84 -10.00 12.90 9.44
N LEU A 85 -8.79 12.79 9.94
CA LEU A 85 -8.22 11.52 10.35
C LEU A 85 -8.78 11.17 11.72
N ALA A 86 -9.25 9.92 11.88
CA ALA A 86 -9.34 9.35 13.21
C ALA A 86 -7.95 9.39 13.88
N ALA A 87 -7.90 9.25 15.21
CA ALA A 87 -6.64 9.33 15.94
C ALA A 87 -5.57 8.40 15.34
N THR A 88 -4.30 8.82 15.38
CA THR A 88 -3.15 8.05 14.90
C THR A 88 -2.03 8.08 15.93
N GLY A 89 -1.21 7.04 15.99
CA GLY A 89 -0.15 6.88 16.99
C GLY A 89 -0.62 6.25 18.31
N VAL A 90 -1.81 5.65 18.30
CA VAL A 90 -2.41 4.89 19.39
C VAL A 90 -1.85 3.46 19.44
N MET A 91 -1.63 2.84 18.28
CA MET A 91 -1.12 1.48 18.17
C MET A 91 0.41 1.44 18.15
N VAL A 92 0.99 0.61 19.01
CA VAL A 92 2.42 0.33 18.98
C VAL A 92 2.73 -0.56 17.78
N ARG A 93 3.67 -0.11 16.94
CA ARG A 93 4.10 -0.86 15.76
C ARG A 93 5.16 -1.88 16.12
N PRO A 94 5.10 -3.12 15.58
CA PRO A 94 6.15 -4.10 15.78
C PRO A 94 7.48 -3.62 15.17
N GLN A 95 8.58 -3.84 15.88
CA GLN A 95 9.91 -3.61 15.34
C GLN A 95 10.26 -4.72 14.35
N MET A 96 10.65 -4.34 13.13
CA MET A 96 11.05 -5.32 12.12
C MET A 96 12.43 -5.90 12.48
N PRO A 97 12.63 -7.23 12.35
CA PRO A 97 13.89 -7.89 12.67
C PRO A 97 14.99 -7.63 11.63
N GLY A 98 14.62 -7.07 10.47
CA GLY A 98 15.53 -6.73 9.38
C GLY A 98 14.77 -6.20 8.17
N PRO A 99 15.43 -6.14 7.00
CA PRO A 99 14.78 -5.81 5.74
C PRO A 99 13.66 -6.81 5.41
N MET A 100 12.49 -6.27 5.10
CA MET A 100 11.30 -7.02 4.71
C MET A 100 10.96 -6.74 3.26
N ARG A 101 10.45 -7.75 2.55
CA ARG A 101 10.06 -7.65 1.14
C ARG A 101 8.58 -7.97 0.98
N ALA A 102 7.85 -7.07 0.30
CA ALA A 102 6.45 -7.30 -0.04
C ALA A 102 6.28 -8.56 -0.89
N ILE A 103 5.24 -9.32 -0.56
CA ILE A 103 4.85 -10.52 -1.28
C ILE A 103 3.44 -10.37 -1.85
N VAL A 104 3.10 -11.23 -2.80
CA VAL A 104 1.84 -11.13 -3.54
C VAL A 104 0.66 -11.45 -2.62
N VAL A 105 -0.28 -10.52 -2.57
CA VAL A 105 -1.56 -10.65 -1.84
C VAL A 105 -2.70 -10.42 -2.82
N LYS A 106 -3.62 -11.38 -2.88
CA LYS A 106 -4.81 -11.32 -3.73
C LYS A 106 -6.07 -11.36 -2.86
N PRO A 107 -6.89 -10.29 -2.83
CA PRO A 107 -8.19 -10.36 -2.17
C PRO A 107 -9.10 -11.34 -2.92
N GLN A 108 -9.90 -12.09 -2.17
CA GLN A 108 -10.95 -12.94 -2.75
C GLN A 108 -12.20 -12.10 -3.06
N PRO A 109 -13.09 -12.56 -3.96
CA PRO A 109 -14.37 -11.88 -4.19
C PRO A 109 -15.18 -11.72 -2.89
N SER A 110 -15.76 -10.53 -2.71
CA SER A 110 -16.57 -10.18 -1.55
C SER A 110 -17.74 -9.31 -1.99
N LEU A 111 -18.89 -9.43 -1.31
CA LEU A 111 -20.07 -8.59 -1.56
C LEU A 111 -19.84 -7.14 -1.14
N SER A 112 -18.98 -6.92 -0.16
CA SER A 112 -18.58 -5.60 0.33
C SER A 112 -17.20 -5.21 -0.20
N PRO A 113 -16.92 -3.91 -0.40
CA PRO A 113 -15.58 -3.42 -0.68
C PRO A 113 -14.56 -3.86 0.38
N TYR A 114 -13.30 -3.93 -0.02
CA TYR A 114 -12.19 -4.11 0.90
C TYR A 114 -11.83 -2.76 1.55
N TYR A 115 -12.46 -2.48 2.69
CA TYR A 115 -12.17 -1.30 3.52
C TYR A 115 -10.80 -1.37 4.20
N VAL A 116 -10.30 -2.59 4.37
CA VAL A 116 -8.98 -2.89 4.91
C VAL A 116 -8.18 -3.56 3.80
N LYS A 117 -6.95 -3.12 3.60
CA LYS A 117 -5.95 -3.68 2.69
C LYS A 117 -4.94 -4.48 3.50
N LEU A 118 -4.79 -5.75 3.18
CA LEU A 118 -3.71 -6.58 3.71
C LEU A 118 -2.40 -6.26 2.99
N ARG A 119 -1.36 -5.96 3.77
CA ARG A 119 0.04 -5.96 3.34
C ARG A 119 0.73 -7.16 3.98
N ALA A 120 1.39 -7.98 3.18
CA ALA A 120 2.24 -9.06 3.67
C ALA A 120 3.67 -8.87 3.19
N GLU A 121 4.63 -9.14 4.06
CA GLU A 121 6.06 -9.08 3.75
C GLU A 121 6.79 -10.26 4.39
N ILE A 122 7.89 -10.71 3.78
CA ILE A 122 8.78 -11.73 4.35
C ILE A 122 10.19 -11.18 4.54
N GLY A 123 10.90 -11.70 5.53
CA GLY A 123 12.32 -11.43 5.73
C GLY A 123 13.16 -11.92 4.55
N SER A 124 14.20 -11.17 4.19
CA SER A 124 15.02 -11.45 3.00
C SER A 124 15.71 -12.82 3.00
N GLY A 125 16.04 -13.38 4.16
CA GLY A 125 16.70 -14.69 4.30
C GLY A 125 15.77 -15.89 4.14
N PHE A 126 14.45 -15.71 4.29
CA PHE A 126 13.50 -16.83 4.34
C PHE A 126 13.55 -17.73 3.09
N MET A 127 13.69 -17.13 1.90
CA MET A 127 13.74 -17.86 0.63
C MET A 127 15.01 -18.73 0.45
N GLN A 128 16.03 -18.48 1.26
CA GLN A 128 17.29 -19.23 1.27
C GLN A 128 17.28 -20.29 2.37
N ASP A 129 16.93 -19.88 3.59
CA ASP A 129 17.09 -20.71 4.79
C ASP A 129 15.86 -21.55 5.13
N GLY A 130 14.70 -21.23 4.53
CA GLY A 130 13.42 -21.84 4.90
C GLY A 130 12.88 -21.40 6.26
N LEU A 131 13.62 -20.57 7.01
CA LEU A 131 13.20 -20.03 8.31
C LEU A 131 13.26 -18.51 8.27
N GLY A 132 12.26 -17.84 8.84
CA GLY A 132 12.26 -16.39 8.91
C GLY A 132 11.00 -15.78 9.51
N TRP A 133 10.80 -14.51 9.19
CA TRP A 133 9.69 -13.73 9.70
C TRP A 133 8.74 -13.34 8.57
N MET A 134 7.45 -13.41 8.85
CA MET A 134 6.37 -12.86 8.05
C MET A 134 5.73 -11.70 8.79
N TYR A 135 5.71 -10.53 8.18
CA TYR A 135 4.92 -9.40 8.62
C TYR A 135 3.57 -9.42 7.91
N ILE A 136 2.50 -9.20 8.65
CA ILE A 136 1.18 -8.89 8.10
C ILE A 136 0.64 -7.59 8.74
N GLY A 137 0.14 -6.70 7.89
CA GLY A 137 -0.43 -5.42 8.28
C GLY A 137 -1.81 -5.23 7.66
N PHE A 138 -2.79 -4.87 8.47
CA PHE A 138 -4.14 -4.52 8.04
C PHE A 138 -4.27 -2.99 8.05
N HIS A 139 -4.33 -2.39 6.86
CA HIS A 139 -4.36 -0.95 6.67
C HIS A 139 -5.73 -0.51 6.17
N LEU A 140 -6.40 0.43 6.86
CA LEU A 140 -7.62 1.03 6.33
C LEU A 140 -7.32 1.73 4.99
N ASP A 141 -8.23 1.62 4.03
CA ASP A 141 -8.10 2.33 2.77
C ASP A 141 -8.47 3.81 2.98
N PRO A 142 -7.51 4.75 2.88
CA PRO A 142 -7.79 6.17 3.13
C PRO A 142 -8.81 6.75 2.14
N LEU A 143 -9.01 6.11 0.99
CA LEU A 143 -9.97 6.56 -0.02
C LEU A 143 -11.43 6.23 0.34
N LEU A 144 -11.64 5.32 1.31
CA LEU A 144 -12.98 4.80 1.63
C LEU A 144 -13.58 5.40 2.90
N GLY A 145 -12.96 6.45 3.48
CA GLY A 145 -13.58 7.24 4.55
C GLY A 145 -13.93 6.45 5.82
N VAL A 146 -13.21 5.36 6.09
CA VAL A 146 -13.45 4.46 7.22
C VAL A 146 -12.40 4.62 8.33
N HIS A 147 -12.80 4.25 9.54
CA HIS A 147 -11.94 4.13 10.71
C HIS A 147 -12.27 2.87 11.51
N TRP A 148 -11.36 2.46 12.40
CA TRP A 148 -11.61 1.33 13.30
C TRP A 148 -12.70 1.68 14.32
N ASN A 149 -13.51 0.68 14.66
CA ASN A 149 -14.42 0.74 15.80
C ASN A 149 -13.82 -0.07 16.95
N ASN A 150 -13.16 0.59 17.90
CA ASN A 150 -12.50 -0.08 19.02
C ASN A 150 -13.45 -0.43 20.16
N LEU A 151 -14.69 0.06 20.12
CA LEU A 151 -15.77 -0.37 21.02
C LEU A 151 -16.32 -1.76 20.65
N ALA A 152 -16.07 -2.20 19.41
CA ALA A 152 -16.42 -3.54 18.93
C ALA A 152 -15.27 -4.53 19.19
N PRO A 153 -15.50 -5.86 19.01
CA PRO A 153 -14.42 -6.83 19.08
C PRO A 153 -13.24 -6.44 18.16
N PRO A 154 -12.00 -6.52 18.65
CA PRO A 154 -10.85 -6.10 17.86
C PRO A 154 -10.62 -7.05 16.70
N LEU A 155 -9.94 -6.55 15.67
CA LEU A 155 -9.58 -7.32 14.48
C LEU A 155 -8.94 -8.65 14.87
N GLN A 156 -9.41 -9.73 14.26
CA GLN A 156 -8.83 -11.06 14.42
C GLN A 156 -8.62 -11.70 13.05
N PHE A 157 -7.61 -12.55 12.95
CA PHE A 157 -7.33 -13.28 11.72
C PHE A 157 -7.01 -14.75 11.99
N ARG A 158 -7.18 -15.55 10.95
CA ARG A 158 -6.79 -16.96 10.88
C ARG A 158 -6.05 -17.21 9.57
N ILE A 159 -5.00 -18.01 9.62
CA ILE A 159 -4.16 -18.38 8.49
C ILE A 159 -4.19 -19.90 8.35
N LYS A 160 -4.55 -20.36 7.16
CA LYS A 160 -4.37 -21.76 6.75
C LYS A 160 -3.14 -21.83 5.85
N THR A 161 -2.23 -22.73 6.18
CA THR A 161 -1.02 -23.00 5.41
C THR A 161 -1.15 -24.33 4.68
N PRO A 162 -0.52 -24.50 3.51
CA PRO A 162 -0.39 -25.80 2.88
C PRO A 162 0.62 -26.66 3.66
N ALA A 163 0.63 -27.96 3.40
CA ALA A 163 1.63 -28.88 3.96
C ALA A 163 3.05 -28.39 3.62
N GLY A 164 3.98 -28.54 4.57
CA GLY A 164 5.36 -28.05 4.42
C GLY A 164 5.54 -26.56 4.69
N LEU A 165 4.48 -25.80 5.00
CA LEU A 165 4.57 -24.45 5.52
C LEU A 165 3.94 -24.33 6.90
N CYS A 166 4.67 -23.72 7.83
CA CYS A 166 4.22 -23.48 9.19
C CYS A 166 4.34 -22.00 9.55
N VAL A 167 3.31 -21.44 10.17
CA VAL A 167 3.36 -20.13 10.83
C VAL A 167 3.31 -20.35 12.33
N ALA A 168 4.17 -19.66 13.07
CA ALA A 168 4.29 -19.81 14.52
C ALA A 168 2.97 -19.55 15.27
N SER A 169 2.11 -18.72 14.69
CA SER A 169 0.72 -18.58 15.12
C SER A 169 -0.20 -18.50 13.90
N SER A 170 -1.08 -19.50 13.76
CA SER A 170 -2.11 -19.55 12.71
C SER A 170 -3.31 -18.66 13.00
N GLN A 171 -3.34 -17.99 14.15
CA GLN A 171 -4.38 -17.03 14.52
C GLN A 171 -3.77 -15.85 15.26
N GLY A 172 -4.44 -14.70 15.21
CA GLY A 172 -4.03 -13.52 15.97
C GLY A 172 -5.18 -12.56 16.17
N LYS A 173 -5.04 -11.71 17.19
CA LYS A 173 -6.04 -10.73 17.60
C LYS A 173 -5.34 -9.42 17.93
N ALA A 174 -5.85 -8.32 17.40
CA ALA A 174 -5.33 -6.99 17.69
C ALA A 174 -5.56 -6.63 19.18
N PRO A 175 -4.69 -5.81 19.78
CA PRO A 175 -4.89 -5.33 21.14
C PRO A 175 -6.21 -4.56 21.29
N VAL A 176 -6.79 -4.61 22.49
CA VAL A 176 -7.91 -3.74 22.86
C VAL A 176 -7.33 -2.37 23.20
N LEU A 177 -7.86 -1.32 22.58
CA LEU A 177 -7.44 0.06 22.76
C LEU A 177 -8.43 0.82 23.65
N LYS A 178 -7.99 1.92 24.26
CA LYS A 178 -8.85 2.73 25.13
C LYS A 178 -9.67 3.74 24.33
N GLU A 179 -9.09 4.22 23.25
CA GLU A 179 -9.64 5.15 22.28
C GLU A 179 -10.77 4.46 21.54
N GLU A 180 -11.92 5.13 21.40
CA GLU A 180 -13.11 4.55 20.76
C GLU A 180 -12.91 4.29 19.26
N ALA A 181 -12.06 5.09 18.61
CA ALA A 181 -11.76 5.01 17.18
C ALA A 181 -10.34 5.52 16.88
N ASP A 182 -9.71 4.89 15.88
CA ASP A 182 -8.40 5.31 15.35
C ASP A 182 -8.25 4.86 13.88
N ALA A 183 -7.16 5.27 13.24
CA ALA A 183 -6.82 4.92 11.86
C ALA A 183 -5.49 4.13 11.75
N ASP A 184 -4.90 3.69 12.87
CA ASP A 184 -3.61 3.01 12.85
C ASP A 184 -3.72 1.58 12.31
N PRO A 185 -2.73 1.11 11.54
CA PRO A 185 -2.76 -0.25 11.03
C PRO A 185 -2.71 -1.28 12.16
N ARG A 186 -3.35 -2.43 11.96
CA ARG A 186 -3.19 -3.59 12.85
C ARG A 186 -2.09 -4.47 12.31
N GLU A 187 -0.96 -4.49 12.99
CA GLU A 187 0.29 -5.08 12.49
C GLU A 187 0.74 -6.25 13.37
N PHE A 188 1.19 -7.34 12.73
CA PHE A 188 1.65 -8.56 13.39
C PHE A 188 2.95 -9.05 12.74
N LEU A 189 3.82 -9.63 13.56
CA LEU A 189 5.05 -10.29 13.14
C LEU A 189 4.98 -11.76 13.56
N LEU A 190 5.08 -12.66 12.60
CA LEU A 190 4.87 -14.10 12.76
C LEU A 190 6.13 -14.85 12.33
N GLY A 191 6.53 -15.86 13.09
CA GLY A 191 7.56 -16.81 12.63
C GLY A 191 7.02 -17.64 11.46
N LEU A 192 7.86 -17.91 10.47
CA LEU A 192 7.52 -18.67 9.27
C LEU A 192 8.60 -19.71 9.00
N GLU A 193 8.19 -20.95 8.76
CA GLU A 193 9.06 -22.09 8.47
C GLU A 193 8.56 -22.83 7.22
N TRP A 194 9.50 -23.24 6.37
CA TRP A 194 9.30 -23.99 5.15
C TRP A 194 10.15 -25.26 5.17
N ASP A 195 9.48 -26.41 5.11
CA ASP A 195 10.11 -27.71 4.93
C ASP A 195 10.14 -28.10 3.45
N SER A 196 11.31 -27.90 2.82
CA SER A 196 11.56 -28.23 1.42
C SER A 196 11.42 -29.71 1.06
N LYS A 197 11.38 -30.62 2.06
CA LYS A 197 11.17 -32.06 1.85
C LYS A 197 9.68 -32.41 1.68
N ILE A 198 8.79 -31.58 2.24
CA ILE A 198 7.33 -31.77 2.16
C ILE A 198 6.74 -30.92 1.04
N LEU A 199 7.20 -29.67 0.91
CA LEU A 199 6.79 -28.75 -0.15
C LEU A 199 8.02 -28.42 -0.98
N SER A 200 8.15 -29.02 -2.16
CA SER A 200 9.32 -28.79 -3.00
C SER A 200 9.41 -27.34 -3.46
N ARG A 201 10.59 -26.90 -3.90
CA ARG A 201 10.79 -25.52 -4.38
C ARG A 201 9.91 -25.16 -5.59
N THR A 202 9.57 -26.15 -6.41
CA THR A 202 8.69 -25.97 -7.57
C THR A 202 7.25 -25.75 -7.10
N GLU A 203 6.75 -26.59 -6.18
CA GLU A 203 5.40 -26.47 -5.63
C GLU A 203 5.23 -25.22 -4.75
N PHE A 204 6.30 -24.83 -4.06
CA PHE A 204 6.33 -23.62 -3.23
C PHE A 204 5.98 -22.36 -4.03
N ALA A 205 6.35 -22.28 -5.32
CA ALA A 205 6.07 -21.12 -6.16
C ALA A 205 4.56 -20.90 -6.36
N ASP A 206 3.77 -21.97 -6.35
CA ASP A 206 2.31 -21.93 -6.52
C ASP A 206 1.56 -22.08 -5.18
N ALA A 207 2.27 -22.33 -4.09
CA ALA A 207 1.69 -22.50 -2.77
C ALA A 207 1.09 -21.19 -2.23
N GLU A 208 -0.13 -21.30 -1.70
CA GLU A 208 -0.87 -20.15 -1.18
C GLU A 208 -1.23 -20.36 0.30
N LEU A 209 -1.03 -19.32 1.11
CA LEU A 209 -1.62 -19.23 2.44
C LEU A 209 -2.99 -18.55 2.30
N ILE A 210 -3.99 -19.09 2.97
CA ILE A 210 -5.33 -18.50 3.00
C ILE A 210 -5.48 -17.75 4.32
N LEU A 211 -5.60 -16.43 4.24
CA LEU A 211 -5.87 -15.58 5.39
C LEU A 211 -7.34 -15.18 5.42
N GLU A 212 -8.00 -15.45 6.53
CA GLU A 212 -9.34 -14.93 6.85
C GLU A 212 -9.20 -13.86 7.92
N VAL A 213 -9.88 -12.73 7.78
CA VAL A 213 -9.90 -11.64 8.75
C VAL A 213 -11.33 -11.25 9.07
N ASP A 214 -11.60 -11.08 10.36
CA ASP A 214 -12.83 -10.52 10.89
C ASP A 214 -12.51 -9.16 11.53
N TYR A 215 -13.24 -8.11 11.16
CA TYR A 215 -13.01 -6.77 11.69
C TYR A 215 -14.28 -5.92 11.71
N TYR A 216 -14.25 -4.83 12.48
CA TYR A 216 -15.31 -3.84 12.54
C TYR A 216 -14.77 -2.48 12.11
N ALA A 217 -15.47 -1.85 11.19
CA ALA A 217 -15.15 -0.50 10.73
C ALA A 217 -16.41 0.37 10.76
N CYS A 218 -16.21 1.65 10.98
CA CYS A 218 -17.22 2.68 10.83
C CYS A 218 -16.83 3.59 9.67
N HIS A 219 -17.84 4.11 8.97
CA HIS A 219 -17.65 5.14 7.96
C HIS A 219 -18.08 6.48 8.51
N ASN A 220 -17.48 7.54 7.98
CA ASN A 220 -17.82 8.93 8.30
C ASN A 220 -19.28 9.29 7.98
N ASP A 221 -20.00 8.44 7.25
CA ASP A 221 -21.42 8.62 6.88
C ASP A 221 -22.36 8.00 7.94
N GLY A 222 -21.82 7.51 9.06
CA GLY A 222 -22.57 7.14 10.25
C GLY A 222 -22.90 5.65 10.41
N TRP A 223 -22.48 4.78 9.49
CA TRP A 223 -22.64 3.33 9.68
C TRP A 223 -21.42 2.70 10.34
N CYS A 224 -21.65 1.65 11.13
CA CYS A 224 -20.63 0.77 11.71
C CYS A 224 -21.02 -0.69 11.45
N ARG A 225 -20.13 -1.49 10.86
CA ARG A 225 -20.46 -2.86 10.42
C ARG A 225 -19.32 -3.85 10.64
N PRO A 226 -19.64 -5.14 10.90
CA PRO A 226 -18.68 -6.22 10.82
C PRO A 226 -18.36 -6.56 9.36
N PHE A 227 -17.14 -7.03 9.14
CA PHE A 227 -16.66 -7.56 7.87
C PHE A 227 -15.90 -8.85 8.13
N GLN A 228 -16.14 -9.82 7.26
CA GLN A 228 -15.35 -11.04 7.15
C GLN A 228 -14.83 -11.13 5.72
N GLN A 229 -13.51 -11.16 5.56
CA GLN A 229 -12.85 -11.11 4.26
C GLN A 229 -11.71 -12.12 4.19
N ARG A 230 -11.40 -12.53 2.96
CA ARG A 230 -10.37 -13.54 2.69
C ARG A 230 -9.33 -13.01 1.71
N TYR A 231 -8.08 -13.45 1.90
CA TYR A 231 -6.96 -13.17 1.02
C TYR A 231 -6.19 -14.45 0.73
N HIS A 232 -5.64 -14.53 -0.47
CA HIS A 232 -4.62 -15.50 -0.84
C HIS A 232 -3.28 -14.80 -0.81
N ILE A 233 -2.33 -15.38 -0.08
CA ILE A 233 -0.98 -14.87 0.07
C ILE A 233 -0.04 -15.86 -0.61
N GLN A 234 0.69 -15.40 -1.60
CA GLN A 234 1.72 -16.20 -2.27
C GLN A 234 3.08 -15.73 -1.77
N LEU A 235 3.94 -16.65 -1.31
CA LEU A 235 5.27 -16.34 -0.77
C LEU A 235 6.30 -16.00 -1.86
N MET A 236 5.88 -15.25 -2.87
CA MET A 236 6.71 -14.73 -3.94
C MET A 236 6.78 -13.21 -3.87
N PRO A 237 7.92 -12.59 -4.21
CA PRO A 237 8.04 -11.15 -4.22
C PRO A 237 6.98 -10.46 -5.10
N ASP A 238 6.29 -9.47 -4.53
CA ASP A 238 5.43 -8.58 -5.30
C ASP A 238 6.27 -7.43 -5.88
N ARG A 239 6.45 -7.43 -7.21
CA ARG A 239 7.17 -6.38 -7.93
C ARG A 239 6.45 -5.01 -7.88
N ASN A 240 5.16 -5.01 -7.57
CA ASN A 240 4.33 -3.81 -7.48
C ASN A 240 4.00 -3.40 -6.03
N GLY A 241 4.34 -4.23 -5.04
CA GLY A 241 3.99 -4.00 -3.61
C GLY A 241 4.76 -2.86 -2.93
N GLY A 242 5.72 -2.25 -3.63
CA GLY A 242 6.54 -1.14 -3.12
C GLY A 242 7.48 -1.56 -1.97
N SER A 243 8.37 -0.64 -1.58
CA SER A 243 9.35 -0.87 -0.50
C SER A 243 9.16 0.16 0.61
N VAL A 244 9.22 -0.26 1.88
CA VAL A 244 9.23 0.67 3.01
C VAL A 244 10.67 1.00 3.41
N ARG A 245 11.11 2.23 3.14
CA ARG A 245 12.51 2.64 3.36
C ARG A 245 12.82 3.13 4.78
N SER A 246 11.81 3.39 5.62
CA SER A 246 11.97 4.05 6.94
C SER A 246 11.84 3.12 8.15
N ARG A 247 11.56 1.81 7.97
CA ARG A 247 11.34 0.87 9.10
C ARG A 247 12.63 0.46 9.85
N GLY A 248 13.80 0.87 9.37
CA GLY A 248 15.11 0.40 9.86
C GLY A 248 15.92 1.36 10.73
N ARG A 249 15.38 2.51 11.19
CA ARG A 249 16.11 3.41 12.10
C ARG A 249 15.38 3.56 13.45
N PRO A 250 15.90 2.98 14.53
CA PRO A 250 15.64 3.47 15.88
C PRO A 250 16.33 4.85 16.00
N GLY A 251 15.55 5.92 16.16
CA GLY A 251 16.07 7.27 16.37
C GLY A 251 15.47 8.32 15.42
N GLY A 252 14.70 9.24 15.99
CA GLY A 252 13.96 10.28 15.28
C GLY A 252 14.81 11.16 14.38
N GLY A 253 14.37 11.31 13.14
CA GLY A 253 14.78 12.39 12.25
C GLY A 253 13.61 13.34 12.12
N GLY A 254 13.62 14.42 12.89
CA GLY A 254 12.66 15.51 12.76
C GLY A 254 12.59 16.00 11.31
N PHE A 255 11.35 16.24 10.85
CA PHE A 255 11.09 17.05 9.68
C PHE A 255 11.80 18.39 9.85
N ARG A 256 12.92 18.58 9.15
CA ARG A 256 13.41 19.92 8.83
C ARG A 256 12.78 20.29 7.50
N ASN A 257 11.80 21.17 7.58
CA ASN A 257 11.27 21.93 6.44
C ASN A 257 12.44 22.46 5.60
N ARG A 258 12.39 22.16 4.30
CA ARG A 258 12.96 22.99 3.24
C ARG A 258 11.85 23.22 2.23
#